data_AF-A0A1T4PN46-F1
#
_entry.id   AF-A0A1T4PN46-F1
#
_cell.length_a   1.000
_cell.length_b   1.000
_cell.length_c   1.000
_cell.angle_alpha   90.00
_cell.angle_beta   90.00
_cell.angle_gamma   90.00
#
_symmetry.space_group_name_H-M   'P 1'
#
loop_
_entity.id
_entity.type
_entity.pdbx_description
1 polymer ?
#
loop_
_entity_poly.entity_id
_entity_poly.type
_entity_poly.pdbx_seq_one_letter_code
_entity_poly.pdbx_strand_id
1 'polypeptide(L)'
;MPTTIANIKENMQNKLGSQIEIIAQTGRKRQSKRKGVLSEVYPSVFVVDLDQDENSFERVSYSYSDILTKSVEVCFLEEAV
;
A
#
# COMPACT_ATOMS: atom_id res chain seq x y z
N MET A 1 -15.35 -13.87 -6.99
CA MET A 1 -15.65 -12.42 -7.06
C MET A 1 -14.47 -11.74 -7.74
N PRO A 2 -14.66 -10.94 -8.81
CA PRO A 2 -13.57 -10.18 -9.39
C PRO A 2 -13.11 -9.11 -8.41
N THR A 3 -11.79 -8.97 -8.23
CA THR A 3 -11.20 -7.89 -7.45
C THR A 3 -11.36 -6.59 -8.23
N THR A 4 -12.33 -5.76 -7.85
CA THR A 4 -12.56 -4.46 -8.48
C THR A 4 -11.80 -3.37 -7.72
N ILE A 5 -11.50 -2.27 -8.40
CA ILE A 5 -10.89 -1.07 -7.78
C ILE A 5 -11.76 -0.57 -6.61
N ALA A 6 -13.08 -0.66 -6.72
CA ALA A 6 -14.00 -0.28 -5.65
C ALA A 6 -13.78 -1.10 -4.36
N ASN A 7 -13.64 -2.43 -4.47
CA ASN A 7 -13.39 -3.29 -3.30
C ASN A 7 -12.03 -3.02 -2.66
N ILE A 8 -11.00 -2.75 -3.48
CA ILE A 8 -9.66 -2.39 -2.98
C ILE A 8 -9.75 -1.07 -2.21
N LYS A 9 -10.40 -0.07 -2.80
CA LYS A 9 -10.58 1.24 -2.17
C LYS A 9 -11.32 1.15 -0.85
N GLU A 10 -12.43 0.41 -0.80
CA GLU A 10 -13.20 0.22 0.44
C GLU A 10 -12.35 -0.46 1.53
N ASN A 11 -11.56 -1.48 1.18
CA ASN A 11 -10.62 -2.11 2.13
C ASN A 11 -9.58 -1.12 2.65
N MET A 12 -8.98 -0.32 1.77
CA MET A 12 -7.98 0.68 2.17
C MET A 12 -8.60 1.75 3.08
N GLN A 13 -9.81 2.22 2.78
CA GLN A 13 -10.51 3.19 3.62
C GLN A 13 -10.84 2.65 5.00
N ASN A 14 -11.26 1.38 5.10
CA ASN A 14 -11.57 0.73 6.38
C ASN A 14 -10.33 0.45 7.24
N LYS A 15 -9.13 0.49 6.64
CA LYS A 15 -7.85 0.19 7.29
C LYS A 15 -6.92 1.42 7.33
N LEU A 16 -7.50 2.62 7.22
CA LEU A 16 -6.75 3.87 7.31
C LEU A 16 -6.16 4.00 8.73
N GLY A 17 -4.87 4.31 8.81
CA GLY A 17 -4.09 4.36 10.04
C GLY A 17 -3.44 3.02 10.44
N SER A 18 -3.74 1.92 9.75
CA SER A 18 -3.11 0.62 10.04
C SER A 18 -1.67 0.57 9.54
N GLN A 19 -0.83 -0.19 10.26
CA GLN A 19 0.51 -0.55 9.77
C GLN A 19 0.41 -1.54 8.60
N ILE A 20 1.15 -1.23 7.54
CA ILE A 20 1.18 -2.02 6.31
C ILE A 20 2.60 -2.25 5.82
N GLU A 21 2.83 -3.40 5.21
CA GLU A 21 4.01 -3.69 4.42
C GLU A 21 3.66 -3.58 2.93
N ILE A 22 4.45 -2.81 2.20
CA ILE A 22 4.31 -2.60 0.76
C ILE A 22 5.46 -3.29 0.03
N ILE A 23 5.11 -4.10 -0.95
CA ILE A 23 6.03 -4.78 -1.85
C ILE A 23 5.80 -4.23 -3.26
N ALA A 24 6.69 -3.34 -3.72
CA ALA A 24 6.59 -2.73 -5.04
C ALA A 24 7.63 -3.32 -6.01
N GLN A 25 7.23 -3.57 -7.25
CA GLN A 25 8.13 -4.01 -8.32
C GLN A 25 8.85 -2.81 -8.94
N THR A 26 10.06 -2.51 -8.47
CA THR A 26 10.87 -1.39 -8.98
C THR A 26 11.69 -1.75 -10.24
N GLY A 27 11.54 -2.94 -10.81
CA GLY A 27 12.17 -3.35 -12.06
C GLY A 27 11.99 -4.84 -12.40
N ARG A 28 12.62 -5.30 -13.49
CA ARG A 28 12.41 -6.66 -14.06
C ARG A 28 12.79 -7.83 -13.13
N LYS A 29 13.58 -7.59 -12.08
CA LYS A 29 14.01 -8.59 -11.08
C LYS A 29 14.17 -8.02 -9.67
N ARG A 30 13.67 -6.81 -9.41
CA ARG A 30 13.86 -6.12 -8.13
C ARG A 30 12.52 -5.77 -7.52
N GLN A 31 12.30 -6.26 -6.31
CA GLN A 31 11.17 -5.92 -5.48
C GLN A 31 11.70 -5.10 -4.30
N SER A 32 11.06 -4.00 -3.99
CA SER A 32 11.32 -3.22 -2.79
C SER A 32 10.24 -3.51 -1.77
N LYS A 33 10.63 -4.00 -0.59
CA LYS A 33 9.75 -4.15 0.56
C LYS A 33 9.95 -2.96 1.48
N ARG A 34 8.86 -2.33 1.90
CA ARG A 34 8.87 -1.17 2.78
C ARG A 34 7.74 -1.28 3.79
N LYS A 35 8.02 -0.93 5.03
CA LYS A 35 7.00 -0.84 6.07
C LYS A 35 6.61 0.61 6.27
N GLY A 36 5.35 0.82 6.59
CA GLY A 36 4.81 2.14 6.84
C GLY A 36 3.39 2.07 7.38
N VAL A 37 2.78 3.24 7.52
CA VAL A 37 1.42 3.41 8.00
C VAL A 37 0.57 3.96 6.86
N LEU A 38 -0.60 3.36 6.63
CA LEU A 38 -1.57 3.90 5.67
C LEU A 38 -2.10 5.24 6.18
N SER A 39 -1.58 6.34 5.66
CA SER A 39 -1.82 7.68 6.20
C SER A 39 -3.07 8.31 5.61
N GLU A 40 -3.18 8.28 4.27
CA GLU A 40 -4.28 8.97 3.56
C GLU A 40 -4.79 8.13 2.39
N VAL A 41 -6.09 8.22 2.11
CA VAL A 41 -6.73 7.46 1.03
C VAL A 41 -7.55 8.40 0.15
N TYR A 42 -7.15 8.56 -1.10
CA TYR A 42 -7.76 9.45 -2.09
C TYR A 42 -8.56 8.66 -3.14
N PRO A 43 -9.37 9.33 -3.99
CA PRO A 43 -10.19 8.62 -4.99
C PRO A 43 -9.42 7.73 -5.97
N SER A 44 -8.16 8.08 -6.30
CA SER A 44 -7.35 7.39 -7.31
C SER A 44 -6.05 6.78 -6.77
N VAL A 45 -5.59 7.23 -5.61
CA VAL A 45 -4.32 6.82 -4.99
C VAL A 45 -4.47 6.72 -3.49
N PHE A 46 -3.53 6.04 -2.84
CA PHE A 46 -3.39 6.02 -1.40
C PHE A 46 -1.96 6.39 -1.02
N VAL A 47 -1.79 6.92 0.18
CA VAL A 47 -0.55 7.49 0.70
C VAL A 47 -0.12 6.73 1.93
N VAL A 48 1.16 6.39 1.96
CA VAL A 48 1.78 5.63 3.05
C VAL A 48 2.94 6.43 3.58
N ASP A 49 2.91 6.66 4.88
CA ASP A 49 4.02 7.26 5.61
C ASP A 49 5.00 6.13 5.95
N LEU A 50 6.23 6.25 5.47
CA LEU A 50 7.28 5.24 5.65
C LEU A 50 8.12 5.60 6.87
N ASP A 51 8.63 4.59 7.56
CA ASP A 51 9.59 4.81 8.63
C ASP A 51 10.91 5.38 8.06
N GLN A 52 11.24 6.61 8.46
CA GLN A 52 12.45 7.33 8.03
C GLN A 52 13.74 6.67 8.53
N ASP A 53 13.69 5.91 9.62
CA ASP A 53 14.84 5.15 10.13
C ASP A 53 15.29 4.05 9.16
N GLU A 54 14.37 3.49 8.35
CA GLU A 54 14.68 2.45 7.36
C GLU A 54 14.65 2.95 5.90
N ASN A 55 14.05 4.11 5.60
CA ASN A 55 13.85 4.59 4.23
C ASN A 55 14.25 6.06 4.03
N SER A 56 14.92 6.37 2.91
CA SER A 56 15.30 7.75 2.53
C SER A 56 14.12 8.67 2.15
N PHE A 57 12.89 8.15 2.14
CA PHE A 57 11.68 8.89 1.77
C PHE A 57 10.66 8.78 2.89
N GLU A 58 10.09 9.93 3.28
CA GLU A 58 9.13 10.04 4.37
C GLU A 58 7.74 9.52 3.98
N ARG A 59 7.38 9.63 2.70
CA ARG A 59 6.03 9.36 2.20
C ARG A 59 6.05 8.84 0.77
N VAL A 60 5.20 7.85 0.48
CA VAL A 60 5.00 7.30 -0.87
C VAL A 60 3.53 7.20 -1.21
N SER A 61 3.20 7.32 -2.49
CA SER A 61 1.84 7.17 -2.98
C SER A 61 1.77 6.13 -4.09
N TYR A 62 0.72 5.30 -4.07
CA TYR A 62 0.47 4.27 -5.08
C TYR A 62 -0.98 4.33 -5.56
N SER A 63 -1.23 3.87 -6.79
CA SER A 63 -2.58 3.81 -7.35
C SER A 63 -3.26 2.48 -7.03
N TYR A 64 -4.59 2.45 -7.02
CA TYR A 64 -5.34 1.18 -6.89
C TYR A 64 -5.13 0.25 -8.08
N SER A 65 -4.81 0.82 -9.25
CA SER A 65 -4.46 0.05 -10.44
C SER A 65 -3.19 -0.75 -10.20
N ASP A 66 -2.21 -0.22 -9.46
CA ASP A 66 -0.96 -0.94 -9.16
C ASP A 66 -1.20 -2.19 -8.31
N ILE A 67 -2.19 -2.14 -7.40
CA ILE A 67 -2.65 -3.30 -6.63
C ILE A 67 -3.38 -4.28 -7.56
N LEU A 68 -4.25 -3.76 -8.43
CA LEU A 68 -5.01 -4.59 -9.38
C LEU A 68 -4.09 -5.33 -10.36
N THR A 69 -3.03 -4.68 -10.85
CA THR A 69 -2.04 -5.24 -11.77
C THR A 69 -0.94 -6.03 -11.06
N LYS A 70 -0.99 -6.13 -9.72
CA LYS A 70 0.03 -6.79 -8.88
C LYS A 70 1.43 -6.19 -9.04
N SER A 71 1.50 -4.94 -9.45
CA SER A 71 2.74 -4.16 -9.48
C SER A 71 3.14 -3.74 -8.07
N VAL A 72 2.14 -3.59 -7.20
CA VAL A 72 2.28 -3.32 -5.77
C VAL A 72 1.42 -4.31 -4.99
N GLU A 73 2.01 -4.96 -4.00
CA GLU A 73 1.28 -5.77 -3.02
C GLU A 73 1.26 -5.04 -1.68
N VAL A 74 0.09 -5.02 -1.05
CA VAL A 74 -0.13 -4.40 0.26
C VAL A 74 -0.51 -5.50 1.25
N CYS A 75 0.26 -5.63 2.31
CA CYS A 75 0.02 -6.55 3.41
C CYS A 75 -0.29 -5.75 4.68
N PHE A 76 -1.49 -5.89 5.22
CA PHE A 76 -1.84 -5.28 6.49
C PHE A 76 -1.24 -6.09 7.63
N LEU A 77 -0.48 -5.44 8.51
CA LEU A 77 0.18 -6.07 9.66
C LEU A 77 -0.74 -6.16 10.89
N GLU A 78 -1.91 -5.53 10.84
CA GLU A 78 -2.99 -5.75 11.80
C GLU A 78 -3.79 -7.01 11.44
N GLU A 79 -3.34 -8.14 11.99
CA GLU A 79 -4.23 -9.28 12.24
C GLU A 79 -5.32 -8.83 13.24
N ALA A 80 -6.57 -8.99 12.83
CA ALA A 80 -7.69 -8.92 13.75
C ALA A 80 -7.53 -10.02 14.80
N VAL A 81 -7.48 -9.62 16.08
CA VAL A 81 -7.83 -10.46 17.23
C VAL A 81 -9.30 -10.85 17.13
#